data_AF-A0A451BQQ1-F1
#
_entry.id   AF-A0A451BQQ1-F1
#
_cell.length_a   1.000
_cell.length_b   1.000
_cell.length_c   1.000
_cell.angle_alpha   90.00
_cell.angle_beta   90.00
_cell.angle_gamma   90.00
#
_symmetry.space_group_name_H-M   'P 1'
#
loop_
_entity.id
_entity.type
_entity.pdbx_description
1 polymer ?
#
loop_
_entity_poly.entity_id
_entity_poly.type
_entity_poly.pdbx_seq_one_letter_code
_entity_poly.pdbx_strand_id
1 'polypeptide(L)'
;MDIKLSEKDRIKILNSEDLFAIMQKILLREDKIDQGKEHFWIVGLDADSRVLFIELVVLGGVTSATVKPMEVFRLAVLKNAVSAILVHNHTASDVTPSDADKDLTDRLIQVGRILHVPVLDHLIITTRQYLSFEAEGLMEELRRSLKWVPPYEIELRIRNEELRIREEAVRVAREEGEREGEGIGMRRGLREGREEGMEMGREEGRIEVLRVALAEGMEIGTVARISGLTEEEIARLKAKTE
;
A
#
# COMPACT_ATOMS: atom_id res chain seq x y z
N MET A 1 24.32 4.61 -43.70
CA MET A 1 25.48 4.81 -42.81
C MET A 1 24.89 5.15 -41.44
N ASP A 2 24.81 4.17 -40.55
CA ASP A 2 24.25 4.35 -39.20
C ASP A 2 25.31 4.99 -38.31
N ILE A 3 25.25 6.31 -38.14
CA ILE A 3 26.07 7.00 -37.15
C ILE A 3 25.34 6.85 -35.81
N LYS A 4 25.79 5.90 -34.99
CA LYS A 4 25.31 5.77 -33.60
C LYS A 4 25.86 6.96 -32.80
N LEU A 5 24.97 7.86 -32.38
CA LEU A 5 25.29 8.91 -31.40
C LEU A 5 25.84 8.26 -30.13
N SER A 6 26.91 8.83 -29.55
CA SER A 6 27.43 8.35 -28.27
C SER A 6 26.47 8.75 -27.14
N GLU A 7 26.50 8.06 -26.01
CA GLU A 7 25.65 8.38 -24.84
C GLU A 7 25.83 9.83 -24.36
N LYS A 8 27.03 10.41 -24.55
CA LYS A 8 27.31 11.80 -24.20
C LYS A 8 26.65 12.81 -25.14
N ASP A 9 26.36 12.40 -26.38
CA ASP A 9 25.75 13.27 -27.39
C ASP A 9 24.22 13.30 -27.29
N ARG A 10 23.62 12.39 -26.51
CA ARG A 10 22.18 12.37 -26.27
C ARG A 10 21.78 13.46 -25.29
N ILE A 11 20.82 14.27 -25.71
CA ILE A 11 20.27 15.37 -24.91
C ILE A 11 19.60 14.78 -23.67
N LYS A 12 20.02 15.24 -22.49
CA LYS A 12 19.39 14.86 -21.22
C LYS A 12 18.23 15.80 -20.94
N ILE A 13 17.10 15.23 -20.50
CA ILE A 13 15.91 15.95 -20.07
C ILE A 13 15.87 15.91 -18.54
N LEU A 14 15.92 17.08 -17.89
CA LEU A 14 15.81 17.19 -16.44
C LEU A 14 14.38 17.55 -16.01
N ASN A 15 13.66 18.28 -16.85
CA ASN A 15 12.29 18.72 -16.59
C ASN A 15 11.51 18.91 -17.91
N SER A 16 10.23 19.30 -17.80
CA SER A 16 9.35 19.53 -18.95
C SER A 16 9.77 20.73 -19.80
N GLU A 17 10.45 21.73 -19.23
CA GLU A 17 10.95 22.92 -19.94
C GLU A 17 12.04 22.55 -20.95
N ASP A 18 12.97 21.66 -20.56
CA ASP A 18 14.03 21.15 -21.44
C ASP A 18 13.42 20.50 -22.69
N LEU A 19 12.41 19.65 -22.50
CA LEU A 19 11.75 18.97 -23.60
C LEU A 19 10.95 19.94 -24.46
N PHE A 20 10.22 20.87 -23.85
CA PHE A 20 9.50 21.91 -24.57
C PHE A 20 10.44 22.73 -25.47
N ALA A 21 11.60 23.14 -24.98
CA ALA A 21 12.57 23.91 -25.76
C ALA A 21 13.07 23.16 -27.00
N ILE A 22 13.18 21.82 -26.93
CA ILE A 22 13.52 20.98 -28.09
C ILE A 22 12.34 20.90 -29.05
N MET A 23 11.14 20.58 -28.55
CA MET A 23 9.94 20.40 -29.37
C MET A 23 9.48 21.70 -30.05
N GLN A 24 9.62 22.84 -29.38
CA GLN A 24 9.34 24.16 -29.96
C GLN A 24 10.23 24.43 -31.17
N LYS A 25 11.52 24.08 -31.10
CA LYS A 25 12.44 24.23 -32.25
C LYS A 25 12.07 23.30 -33.40
N ILE A 26 11.56 22.11 -33.11
CA ILE A 26 11.06 21.17 -34.12
C ILE A 26 9.83 21.77 -34.81
N LEU A 27 8.82 22.19 -34.02
CA LEU A 27 7.60 22.83 -34.54
C LEU A 27 7.88 24.05 -35.43
N LEU A 28 8.80 24.93 -35.00
CA LEU A 28 9.12 26.15 -35.75
C LEU A 28 9.88 25.90 -37.06
N ARG A 29 10.44 24.70 -37.24
CA ARG A 29 11.13 24.30 -38.48
C ARG A 29 10.21 23.65 -39.50
N GLU A 30 9.03 23.20 -39.08
CA GLU A 30 8.04 22.63 -40.00
C GLU A 30 7.59 23.65 -41.04
N ASP A 31 7.22 23.17 -42.23
CA ASP A 31 6.65 24.02 -43.27
C ASP A 31 5.32 24.62 -42.79
N LYS A 32 4.98 25.82 -43.29
CA LYS A 32 3.79 26.57 -42.86
C LYS A 32 2.48 25.79 -42.93
N ILE A 33 2.38 24.84 -43.87
CA ILE A 33 1.19 23.98 -44.03
C ILE A 33 1.07 23.00 -42.87
N ASP A 34 2.19 22.41 -42.44
CA ASP A 34 2.21 21.42 -41.38
C ASP A 34 2.16 22.07 -40.00
N GLN A 35 2.68 23.30 -39.83
CA GLN A 35 2.46 24.11 -38.62
C GLN A 35 0.98 24.34 -38.31
N GLY A 36 0.10 24.29 -39.32
CA GLY A 36 -1.35 24.40 -39.17
C GLY A 36 -2.05 23.10 -38.80
N LYS A 37 -1.32 22.02 -38.53
CA LYS A 37 -1.85 20.71 -38.16
C LYS A 37 -1.49 20.35 -36.72
N GLU A 38 -2.36 19.55 -36.12
CA GLU A 38 -2.03 18.84 -34.88
C GLU A 38 -1.08 17.69 -35.18
N HIS A 39 -0.21 17.42 -34.23
CA HIS A 39 0.76 16.35 -34.30
C HIS A 39 0.86 15.72 -32.93
N PHE A 40 1.03 14.41 -32.93
CA PHE A 40 1.25 13.64 -31.73
C PHE A 40 2.59 12.94 -31.82
N TRP A 41 3.47 13.20 -30.85
CA TRP A 41 4.79 12.59 -30.74
C TRP A 41 4.91 11.73 -29.49
N ILE A 42 5.82 10.78 -29.60
CA ILE A 42 6.41 10.08 -28.45
C ILE A 42 7.90 10.37 -28.39
N VAL A 43 8.38 10.59 -27.17
CA VAL A 43 9.79 10.79 -26.85
C VAL A 43 10.23 9.64 -25.97
N GLY A 44 11.09 8.76 -26.50
CA GLY A 44 11.65 7.65 -25.74
C GLY A 44 12.89 8.07 -24.97
N LEU A 45 12.99 7.66 -23.71
CA LEU A 45 14.11 7.96 -22.83
C LEU A 45 14.86 6.70 -22.38
N ASP A 46 16.15 6.84 -22.10
CA ASP A 46 16.92 5.83 -21.37
C ASP A 46 16.85 6.03 -19.85
N ALA A 47 17.54 5.16 -19.11
CA ALA A 47 17.55 5.18 -17.64
C ALA A 47 18.12 6.48 -17.03
N ASP A 48 18.93 7.22 -17.79
CA ASP A 48 19.52 8.51 -17.36
C ASP A 48 18.69 9.72 -17.82
N SER A 49 17.46 9.48 -18.29
CA SER A 49 16.55 10.48 -18.86
C SER A 49 17.12 11.18 -20.09
N ARG A 50 17.93 10.48 -20.89
CA ARG A 50 18.42 11.00 -22.17
C ARG A 50 17.51 10.56 -23.31
N VAL A 51 17.32 11.46 -24.27
CA VAL A 51 16.48 11.20 -25.45
C VAL A 51 17.11 10.14 -26.35
N LEU A 52 16.40 9.02 -26.52
CA LEU A 52 16.73 7.96 -27.47
C LEU A 52 16.17 8.27 -28.87
N PHE A 53 14.98 8.86 -28.91
CA PHE A 53 14.29 9.25 -30.13
C PHE A 53 13.14 10.21 -29.83
N ILE A 54 12.73 10.93 -30.87
CA ILE A 54 11.47 11.67 -30.96
C ILE A 54 10.82 11.16 -32.24
N GLU A 55 9.63 10.56 -32.13
CA GLU A 55 8.89 10.01 -33.28
C GLU A 55 7.55 10.72 -33.40
N LEU A 56 7.25 11.22 -34.61
CA LEU A 56 5.92 11.68 -34.98
C LEU A 56 5.05 10.45 -35.25
N VAL A 57 4.01 10.27 -34.44
CA VAL A 57 3.10 9.12 -34.54
C VAL A 57 1.92 9.46 -35.44
N VAL A 58 1.32 10.65 -35.26
CA VAL A 58 0.14 11.09 -36.00
C VAL A 58 0.33 12.54 -36.44
N LEU A 59 -0.11 12.83 -37.67
CA LEU A 59 -0.26 14.16 -38.25
C LEU A 59 -1.72 14.38 -38.62
N GLY A 60 -2.33 15.46 -38.14
CA GLY A 60 -3.77 15.73 -38.22
C GLY A 60 -4.50 15.40 -36.91
N GLY A 61 -5.83 15.47 -36.92
CA GLY A 61 -6.69 15.41 -35.72
C GLY A 61 -6.30 14.29 -34.74
N VAL A 62 -5.85 14.69 -33.56
CA VAL A 62 -5.32 13.78 -32.53
C VAL A 62 -6.44 13.39 -31.58
N THR A 63 -6.87 12.13 -31.66
CA THR A 63 -7.87 11.56 -30.75
C THR A 63 -7.48 10.12 -30.39
N SER A 64 -8.12 9.56 -29.35
CA SER A 64 -7.94 8.15 -28.97
C SER A 64 -8.39 7.14 -30.05
N ALA A 65 -9.17 7.58 -31.04
CA ALA A 65 -9.53 6.77 -32.21
C ALA A 65 -8.44 6.80 -33.29
N THR A 66 -7.77 7.93 -33.49
CA THR A 66 -6.71 8.11 -34.50
C THR A 66 -5.39 7.52 -34.02
N VAL A 67 -5.05 7.69 -32.74
CA VAL A 67 -3.76 7.28 -32.17
C VAL A 67 -3.86 5.84 -31.66
N LYS A 68 -3.18 4.91 -32.35
CA LYS A 68 -3.14 3.50 -31.95
C LYS A 68 -1.96 3.25 -31.00
N PRO A 69 -2.18 2.67 -29.80
CA PRO A 69 -1.09 2.43 -28.86
C PRO A 69 0.07 1.59 -29.40
N MET A 70 -0.22 0.62 -30.28
CA MET A 70 0.83 -0.19 -30.92
C MET A 70 1.78 0.62 -31.80
N GLU A 71 1.29 1.69 -32.43
CA GLU A 71 2.11 2.59 -33.26
C GLU A 71 2.92 3.52 -32.36
N VAL A 72 2.29 4.05 -31.30
CA VAL A 72 2.95 4.89 -30.28
C VAL A 72 4.15 4.18 -29.65
N PHE A 73 3.98 2.95 -29.17
CA PHE A 73 5.06 2.25 -28.44
C PHE A 73 6.00 1.45 -29.34
N ARG A 74 5.79 1.41 -30.66
CA ARG A 74 6.59 0.60 -31.59
C ARG A 74 8.09 0.87 -31.46
N LEU A 75 8.48 2.14 -31.55
CA LEU A 75 9.89 2.50 -31.49
C LEU A 75 10.45 2.46 -30.07
N ALA A 76 9.60 2.67 -29.06
CA ALA A 76 9.97 2.50 -27.65
C ALA A 76 10.46 1.08 -27.39
N VAL A 77 9.72 0.07 -27.87
CA VAL A 77 10.12 -1.33 -27.77
C VAL A 77 11.37 -1.61 -28.61
N LEU A 78 11.42 -1.16 -29.87
CA LEU A 78 12.56 -1.40 -30.75
C LEU A 78 13.88 -0.79 -30.25
N LYS A 79 13.80 0.36 -29.57
CA LYS A 79 14.98 1.08 -29.06
C LYS A 79 15.25 0.84 -27.57
N ASN A 80 14.52 -0.08 -26.93
CA ASN A 80 14.63 -0.37 -25.50
C ASN A 80 14.50 0.89 -24.63
N ALA A 81 13.50 1.73 -24.93
CA ALA A 81 13.20 2.87 -24.08
C ALA A 81 12.78 2.39 -22.69
N VAL A 82 13.36 2.99 -21.66
CA VAL A 82 13.04 2.71 -20.26
C VAL A 82 11.78 3.46 -19.84
N SER A 83 11.49 4.59 -20.48
CA SER A 83 10.28 5.37 -20.27
C SER A 83 9.96 6.23 -21.50
N ALA A 84 8.78 6.84 -21.50
CA ALA A 84 8.35 7.72 -22.57
C ALA A 84 7.70 9.01 -22.05
N ILE A 85 7.76 10.07 -22.85
CA ILE A 85 6.96 11.29 -22.68
C ILE A 85 6.14 11.50 -23.95
N LEU A 86 4.86 11.85 -23.79
CA LEU A 86 3.97 12.18 -24.89
C LEU A 86 4.02 13.68 -25.15
N VAL A 87 3.88 14.08 -26.41
CA VAL A 87 3.79 15.50 -26.78
C VAL A 87 2.71 15.67 -27.82
N HIS A 88 1.81 16.63 -27.59
CA HIS A 88 0.77 17.00 -28.54
C HIS A 88 0.82 18.51 -28.75
N ASN A 89 0.92 18.97 -30.01
CA ASN A 89 0.74 20.39 -30.28
C ASN A 89 -0.71 20.74 -30.56
N HIS A 90 -1.17 21.84 -29.97
CA HIS A 90 -2.39 22.49 -30.40
C HIS A 90 -2.06 23.52 -31.50
N THR A 91 -2.93 23.58 -32.50
CA THR A 91 -2.89 24.64 -33.53
C THR A 91 -3.47 25.96 -33.01
N ALA A 92 -4.36 25.86 -31.99
CA ALA A 92 -4.85 26.98 -31.22
C ALA A 92 -3.75 27.61 -30.35
N SER A 93 -3.96 28.84 -29.90
CA SER A 93 -3.01 29.57 -29.05
C SER A 93 -3.04 29.15 -27.57
N ASP A 94 -3.81 28.11 -27.22
CA ASP A 94 -4.02 27.68 -25.85
C ASP A 94 -3.55 26.23 -25.64
N VAL A 95 -3.08 25.95 -24.42
CA VAL A 95 -2.53 24.66 -23.99
C VAL A 95 -3.45 23.92 -23.02
N THR A 96 -4.69 24.39 -22.85
CA THR A 96 -5.68 23.68 -22.03
C THR A 96 -5.93 22.30 -22.64
N PRO A 97 -5.73 21.20 -21.88
CA PRO A 97 -5.95 19.86 -22.38
C PRO A 97 -7.44 19.58 -22.58
N SER A 98 -7.78 18.99 -23.73
CA SER A 98 -9.12 18.51 -24.02
C SER A 98 -9.42 17.20 -23.29
N ASP A 99 -10.71 16.81 -23.24
CA ASP A 99 -11.09 15.49 -22.73
C ASP A 99 -10.53 14.35 -23.60
N ALA A 100 -10.32 14.61 -24.90
CA ALA A 100 -9.69 13.65 -25.80
C ALA A 100 -8.22 13.44 -25.47
N ASP A 101 -7.51 14.50 -25.06
CA ASP A 101 -6.11 14.39 -24.58
C ASP A 101 -6.04 13.54 -23.32
N LYS A 102 -6.90 13.83 -22.34
CA LYS A 102 -6.97 13.06 -21.08
C LYS A 102 -7.30 11.59 -21.32
N ASP A 103 -8.29 11.31 -22.18
CA ASP A 103 -8.67 9.94 -22.53
C ASP A 103 -7.53 9.17 -23.23
N LEU A 104 -6.89 9.81 -24.21
CA LEU A 104 -5.74 9.22 -24.91
C LEU A 104 -4.59 8.96 -23.93
N THR A 105 -4.30 9.91 -23.04
CA THR A 105 -3.25 9.80 -22.04
C THR A 105 -3.50 8.65 -21.07
N ASP A 106 -4.72 8.53 -20.52
CA ASP A 106 -5.09 7.40 -19.65
C ASP A 106 -4.87 6.06 -20.37
N ARG A 107 -5.37 5.93 -21.60
CA ARG A 107 -5.18 4.72 -22.40
C ARG A 107 -3.70 4.37 -22.58
N LEU A 108 -2.86 5.36 -22.91
CA LEU A 108 -1.43 5.15 -23.13
C LEU A 108 -0.66 4.89 -21.82
N ILE A 109 -1.09 5.43 -20.69
CA ILE A 109 -0.55 5.08 -19.36
C ILE A 109 -0.74 3.58 -19.10
N GLN A 110 -1.94 3.04 -19.34
CA GLN A 110 -2.21 1.62 -19.10
C GLN A 110 -1.38 0.72 -20.04
N VAL A 111 -1.26 1.09 -21.32
CA VAL A 111 -0.42 0.34 -22.28
C VAL A 111 1.06 0.41 -21.90
N GLY A 112 1.56 1.59 -21.52
CA GLY A 112 2.94 1.76 -21.05
C GLY A 112 3.24 0.90 -19.82
N ARG A 113 2.28 0.77 -18.90
CA ARG A 113 2.40 -0.14 -17.74
C ARG A 113 2.56 -1.60 -18.18
N ILE A 114 1.74 -2.08 -19.11
CA ILE A 114 1.81 -3.47 -19.64
C ILE A 114 3.16 -3.71 -20.33
N LEU A 115 3.64 -2.75 -21.11
CA LEU A 115 4.89 -2.85 -21.85
C LEU A 115 6.14 -2.59 -21.00
N HIS A 116 5.98 -2.22 -19.72
CA HIS A 116 7.07 -1.75 -18.85
C HIS A 116 7.83 -0.53 -19.41
N VAL A 117 7.13 0.33 -20.14
CA VAL A 117 7.60 1.64 -20.60
C VAL A 117 6.67 2.70 -20.03
N PRO A 118 6.86 3.13 -18.77
CA PRO A 118 5.99 4.12 -18.13
C PRO A 118 5.96 5.42 -18.91
N VAL A 119 4.76 5.98 -19.06
CA VAL A 119 4.55 7.35 -19.55
C VAL A 119 4.75 8.30 -18.38
N LEU A 120 5.83 9.09 -18.43
CA LEU A 120 6.22 9.99 -17.34
C LEU A 120 5.41 11.27 -17.33
N ASP A 121 5.14 11.82 -18.52
CA ASP A 121 4.44 13.09 -18.68
C ASP A 121 3.75 13.14 -20.05
N HIS A 122 2.82 14.08 -20.20
CA HIS A 122 2.24 14.48 -21.47
C HIS A 122 2.29 16.01 -21.57
N LEU A 123 3.02 16.51 -22.57
CA LEU A 123 3.11 17.94 -22.84
C LEU A 123 2.11 18.36 -23.92
N ILE A 124 1.25 19.32 -23.59
CA ILE A 124 0.48 20.05 -24.58
C ILE A 124 1.26 21.31 -24.92
N ILE A 125 1.63 21.48 -26.19
CA ILE A 125 2.53 22.55 -26.61
C ILE A 125 1.90 23.44 -27.68
N THR A 126 2.35 24.68 -27.73
CA THR A 126 2.18 25.58 -28.86
C THR A 126 3.56 26.08 -29.28
N THR A 127 3.63 27.00 -30.25
CA THR A 127 4.90 27.66 -30.60
C THR A 127 5.42 28.59 -29.51
N ARG A 128 4.66 28.88 -28.44
CA ARG A 128 5.03 29.91 -27.44
C ARG A 128 5.02 29.41 -26.00
N GLN A 129 4.16 28.46 -25.68
CA GLN A 129 3.93 27.99 -24.32
C GLN A 129 3.62 26.50 -24.32
N TYR A 130 3.68 25.89 -23.14
CA TYR A 130 3.32 24.50 -22.91
C TYR A 130 2.61 24.32 -21.57
N LEU A 131 1.97 23.17 -21.43
CA LEU A 131 1.44 22.63 -20.19
C LEU A 131 1.97 21.20 -20.01
N SER A 132 2.34 20.85 -18.78
CA SER A 132 2.78 19.51 -18.39
C SER A 132 1.69 18.85 -17.55
N PHE A 133 1.21 17.68 -17.96
CA PHE A 133 0.21 16.94 -17.21
C PHE A 133 0.73 16.53 -15.83
N GLU A 134 2.02 16.20 -15.72
CA GLU A 134 2.63 15.85 -14.45
C GLU A 134 2.67 17.08 -13.51
N ALA A 135 3.07 18.25 -14.02
CA ALA A 135 3.12 19.47 -13.23
C ALA A 135 1.73 19.95 -12.75
N GLU A 136 0.69 19.73 -13.57
CA GLU A 136 -0.70 20.05 -13.22
C GLU A 136 -1.37 18.95 -12.35
N GLY A 137 -0.68 17.85 -12.05
CA GLY A 137 -1.22 16.73 -11.27
C GLY A 137 -2.19 15.82 -12.04
N LEU A 138 -2.42 16.08 -13.32
CA LEU A 138 -3.30 15.28 -14.19
C LEU A 138 -2.78 13.85 -14.38
N MET A 139 -1.46 13.65 -14.43
CA MET A 139 -0.90 12.31 -14.55
C MET A 139 -1.29 11.41 -13.37
N GLU A 140 -1.30 11.95 -12.15
CA GLU A 140 -1.67 11.19 -10.95
C GLU A 140 -3.16 10.84 -10.94
N GLU A 141 -4.01 11.76 -11.36
CA GLU A 141 -5.45 11.50 -11.57
C GLU A 141 -5.65 10.35 -12.57
N LEU A 142 -5.02 10.44 -13.74
CA LEU A 142 -5.21 9.46 -14.82
C LEU A 142 -4.59 8.09 -14.49
N ARG A 143 -3.47 8.04 -13.73
CA ARG A 143 -2.88 6.77 -13.25
C ARG A 143 -3.84 5.96 -12.36
N ARG A 144 -4.79 6.64 -11.68
CA ARG A 144 -5.83 6.04 -10.82
C ARG A 144 -7.10 5.67 -11.57
N SER A 145 -7.26 6.12 -12.81
CA SER A 145 -8.41 5.77 -13.65
C SER A 145 -8.51 4.25 -13.84
N LEU A 146 -9.75 3.75 -13.84
CA LEU A 146 -10.09 2.36 -14.17
C LEU A 146 -10.59 2.20 -15.61
N LYS A 147 -10.74 3.30 -16.36
CA LYS A 147 -11.41 3.31 -17.68
C LYS A 147 -10.77 2.37 -18.68
N TRP A 148 -9.44 2.39 -18.76
CA TRP A 148 -8.66 1.60 -19.71
C TRP A 148 -7.92 0.43 -19.05
N VAL A 149 -8.19 0.16 -17.76
CA VAL A 149 -7.58 -0.97 -17.04
C VAL A 149 -8.22 -2.27 -17.53
N PRO A 150 -7.44 -3.31 -17.90
CA PRO A 150 -8.00 -4.59 -18.29
C PRO A 150 -8.90 -5.18 -17.18
N PRO A 151 -10.08 -5.74 -17.50
CA PRO A 151 -11.02 -6.22 -16.48
C PRO A 151 -10.43 -7.24 -15.50
N TYR A 152 -9.56 -8.14 -15.98
CA TYR A 152 -8.91 -9.14 -15.12
C TYR A 152 -7.99 -8.50 -14.06
N GLU A 153 -7.37 -7.34 -14.33
CA GLU A 153 -6.58 -6.63 -13.31
C GLU A 153 -7.49 -6.02 -12.24
N ILE A 154 -8.66 -5.53 -12.62
CA ILE A 154 -9.64 -4.98 -11.68
C ILE A 154 -10.14 -6.10 -10.75
N GLU A 155 -10.52 -7.25 -11.31
CA GLU A 155 -10.93 -8.42 -10.54
C GLU A 155 -9.83 -8.91 -9.58
N LEU A 156 -8.57 -8.94 -10.03
CA LEU A 156 -7.43 -9.29 -9.18
C LEU A 156 -7.23 -8.29 -8.03
N ARG A 157 -7.37 -6.99 -8.29
CA ARG A 157 -7.28 -5.95 -7.25
C ARG A 157 -8.39 -6.13 -6.21
N ILE A 158 -9.63 -6.35 -6.64
CA ILE A 158 -10.77 -6.58 -5.75
C ILE A 158 -10.51 -7.82 -4.90
N ARG A 159 -10.14 -8.95 -5.52
CA ARG A 159 -9.86 -10.21 -4.80
C ARG A 159 -8.74 -10.04 -3.77
N ASN A 160 -7.66 -9.36 -4.14
CA ASN A 160 -6.54 -9.13 -3.22
C ASN A 160 -6.97 -8.25 -2.04
N GLU A 161 -7.78 -7.22 -2.29
CA GLU A 161 -8.29 -6.35 -1.22
C GLU A 161 -9.29 -7.09 -0.32
N GLU A 162 -10.18 -7.89 -0.88
CA GLU A 162 -11.07 -8.79 -0.12
C GLU A 162 -10.29 -9.72 0.80
N LEU A 163 -9.19 -10.31 0.30
CA LEU A 163 -8.31 -11.16 1.10
C LEU A 163 -7.67 -10.38 2.24
N ARG A 164 -7.17 -9.17 2.00
CA ARG A 164 -6.58 -8.32 3.04
C ARG A 164 -7.58 -7.94 4.13
N ILE A 165 -8.78 -7.52 3.73
CA ILE A 165 -9.87 -7.19 4.66
C ILE A 165 -10.23 -8.43 5.48
N ARG A 166 -10.32 -9.60 4.84
CA ARG A 166 -10.61 -10.86 5.54
C ARG A 166 -9.52 -11.22 6.54
N GLU A 167 -8.25 -11.14 6.15
CA GLU A 167 -7.11 -11.41 7.03
C GLU A 167 -7.07 -10.46 8.23
N GLU A 168 -7.33 -9.18 8.00
CA GLU A 168 -7.44 -8.17 9.04
C GLU A 168 -8.61 -8.45 10.00
N ALA A 169 -9.79 -8.77 9.47
CA ALA A 169 -10.95 -9.13 10.29
C ALA A 169 -10.67 -10.36 11.17
N VAL A 170 -10.01 -11.39 10.63
CA VAL A 170 -9.61 -12.58 11.39
C VAL A 170 -8.61 -12.21 12.49
N ARG A 171 -7.62 -11.37 12.19
CA ARG A 171 -6.64 -10.89 13.18
C ARG A 171 -7.31 -10.15 14.34
N VAL A 172 -8.18 -9.19 14.02
CA VAL A 172 -8.91 -8.39 15.03
C VAL A 172 -9.79 -9.29 15.89
N ALA A 173 -10.59 -10.17 15.27
CA ALA A 173 -11.45 -11.09 16.00
C ALA A 173 -10.66 -12.03 16.94
N ARG A 174 -9.48 -12.48 16.49
CA ARG A 174 -8.58 -13.28 17.32
C ARG A 174 -8.06 -12.51 18.53
N GLU A 175 -7.55 -11.29 18.32
CA GLU A 175 -7.03 -10.44 19.42
C GLU A 175 -8.12 -10.10 20.45
N GLU A 176 -9.34 -9.82 19.99
CA GLU A 176 -10.48 -9.58 20.88
C GLU A 176 -10.85 -10.83 21.68
N GLY A 177 -10.92 -11.99 21.01
CA GLY A 177 -11.17 -13.26 21.68
C GLY A 177 -10.09 -13.65 22.69
N GLU A 178 -8.82 -13.38 22.39
CA GLU A 178 -7.70 -13.59 23.33
C GLU A 178 -7.84 -12.68 24.56
N ARG A 179 -8.09 -11.37 24.39
CA ARG A 179 -8.31 -10.45 25.54
C ARG A 179 -9.51 -10.83 26.38
N GLU A 180 -10.62 -11.19 25.74
CA GLU A 180 -11.82 -11.60 26.46
C GLU A 180 -11.58 -12.88 27.24
N GLY A 181 -10.92 -13.86 26.61
CA GLY A 181 -10.49 -15.12 27.23
C GLY A 181 -9.58 -14.90 28.44
N GLU A 182 -8.56 -14.05 28.32
CA GLU A 182 -7.69 -13.66 29.43
C GLU A 182 -8.48 -13.04 30.59
N GLY A 183 -9.39 -12.11 30.29
CA GLY A 183 -10.24 -11.47 31.30
C GLY A 183 -11.15 -12.46 32.02
N ILE A 184 -11.75 -13.41 31.29
CA ILE A 184 -12.56 -14.49 31.87
C ILE A 184 -11.68 -15.39 32.74
N GLY A 185 -10.52 -15.80 32.24
CA GLY A 185 -9.56 -16.66 32.95
C GLY A 185 -9.09 -16.03 34.26
N MET A 186 -8.72 -14.74 34.23
CA MET A 186 -8.27 -14.01 35.41
C MET A 186 -9.37 -13.91 36.48
N ARG A 187 -10.61 -13.55 36.09
CA ARG A 187 -11.74 -13.48 37.02
C ARG A 187 -12.04 -14.82 37.66
N ARG A 188 -12.02 -15.90 36.86
CA ARG A 188 -12.26 -17.26 37.33
C ARG A 188 -11.18 -17.69 38.32
N GLY A 189 -9.90 -17.56 37.95
CA GLY A 189 -8.77 -17.95 38.79
C GLY A 189 -8.71 -17.17 40.11
N LEU A 190 -8.99 -15.86 40.09
CA LEU A 190 -9.11 -15.05 41.31
C LEU A 190 -10.22 -15.53 42.24
N ARG A 191 -11.37 -15.95 41.70
CA ARG A 191 -12.48 -16.46 42.50
C ARG A 191 -12.13 -17.80 43.15
N GLU A 192 -11.69 -18.76 42.33
CA GLU A 192 -11.33 -20.11 42.77
C GLU A 192 -10.19 -20.06 43.79
N GLY A 193 -9.10 -19.35 43.49
CA GLY A 193 -7.96 -19.23 44.40
C GLY A 193 -8.28 -18.50 45.71
N ARG A 194 -9.23 -17.55 45.70
CA ARG A 194 -9.71 -16.89 46.92
C ARG A 194 -10.55 -17.82 47.78
N GLU A 195 -11.42 -18.61 47.18
CA GLU A 195 -12.24 -19.61 47.88
C GLU A 195 -11.34 -20.67 48.54
N GLU A 196 -10.43 -21.27 47.77
CA GLU A 196 -9.47 -22.27 48.25
C GLU A 196 -8.57 -21.70 49.36
N GLY A 197 -8.03 -20.49 49.17
CA GLY A 197 -7.18 -19.83 50.18
C GLY A 197 -7.91 -19.53 51.49
N MET A 198 -9.18 -19.14 51.42
CA MET A 198 -10.01 -18.95 52.62
C MET A 198 -10.31 -20.26 53.34
N GLU A 199 -10.55 -21.34 52.61
CA GLU A 199 -10.80 -22.67 53.18
C GLU A 199 -9.55 -23.20 53.90
N MET A 200 -8.40 -23.19 53.23
CA MET A 200 -7.12 -23.57 53.83
C MET A 200 -6.80 -22.74 55.08
N GLY A 201 -6.95 -21.41 55.00
CA GLY A 201 -6.68 -20.54 56.15
C GLY A 201 -7.61 -20.77 57.34
N ARG A 202 -8.89 -21.14 57.09
CA ARG A 202 -9.82 -21.55 58.15
C ARG A 202 -9.40 -22.87 58.79
N GLU A 203 -8.95 -23.83 58.00
CA GLU A 203 -8.50 -25.13 58.50
C GLU A 203 -7.20 -25.01 59.29
N GLU A 204 -6.21 -24.29 58.78
CA GLU A 204 -4.96 -23.99 59.48
C GLU A 204 -5.22 -23.21 60.78
N GLY A 205 -6.04 -22.17 60.72
CA GLY A 205 -6.42 -21.39 61.91
C GLY A 205 -7.13 -22.25 62.96
N ARG A 206 -8.01 -23.18 62.53
CA ARG A 206 -8.66 -24.14 63.44
C ARG A 206 -7.63 -25.03 64.11
N ILE A 207 -6.68 -25.57 63.35
CA ILE A 207 -5.60 -26.41 63.89
C ILE A 207 -4.75 -25.63 64.90
N GLU A 208 -4.40 -24.39 64.58
CA GLU A 208 -3.57 -23.55 65.46
C GLU A 208 -4.26 -23.23 66.78
N VAL A 209 -5.56 -22.90 66.75
CA VAL A 209 -6.36 -22.71 67.98
C VAL A 209 -6.33 -23.96 68.87
N LEU A 210 -6.42 -25.16 68.28
CA LEU A 210 -6.34 -26.41 69.03
C LEU A 210 -4.95 -26.65 69.62
N ARG A 211 -3.88 -26.31 68.89
CA ARG A 211 -2.51 -26.37 69.41
C ARG A 211 -2.31 -25.43 70.59
N VAL A 212 -2.76 -24.17 70.48
CA VAL A 212 -2.68 -23.20 71.57
C VAL A 212 -3.47 -23.69 72.80
N ALA A 213 -4.68 -24.23 72.61
CA ALA A 213 -5.46 -24.77 73.72
C ALA A 213 -4.76 -25.93 74.44
N LEU A 214 -4.08 -26.82 73.70
CA LEU A 214 -3.28 -27.90 74.29
C LEU A 214 -2.03 -27.37 75.03
N ALA A 215 -1.37 -26.35 74.48
CA ALA A 215 -0.18 -25.73 75.09
C ALA A 215 -0.52 -24.98 76.40
N GLU A 216 -1.70 -24.37 76.49
CA GLU A 216 -2.24 -23.74 77.70
C GLU A 216 -2.73 -24.78 78.75
N GLY A 217 -2.50 -26.08 78.52
CA GLY A 217 -2.77 -27.15 79.49
C GLY A 217 -4.18 -27.72 79.46
N MET A 218 -4.97 -27.47 78.41
CA MET A 218 -6.30 -28.06 78.27
C MET A 218 -6.20 -29.56 77.94
N GLU A 219 -6.95 -30.41 78.65
CA GLU A 219 -6.93 -31.87 78.48
C GLU A 219 -7.40 -32.31 77.09
N ILE A 220 -6.75 -33.35 76.54
CA ILE A 220 -7.00 -33.87 75.17
C ILE A 220 -8.48 -34.19 74.95
N GLY A 221 -9.13 -34.84 75.91
CA GLY A 221 -10.56 -35.19 75.81
C GLY A 221 -11.51 -33.99 75.87
N THR A 222 -11.07 -32.85 76.43
CA THR A 222 -11.84 -31.60 76.42
C THR A 222 -11.70 -30.90 75.07
N VAL A 223 -10.47 -30.85 74.52
CA VAL A 223 -10.18 -30.29 73.20
C VAL A 223 -10.87 -31.10 72.08
N ALA A 224 -10.86 -32.44 72.17
CA ALA A 224 -11.57 -33.35 71.26
C ALA A 224 -13.09 -33.07 71.25
N ARG A 225 -13.70 -32.92 72.43
CA ARG A 225 -15.14 -32.67 72.57
C ARG A 225 -15.56 -31.30 72.01
N ILE A 226 -14.76 -30.26 72.21
CA ILE A 226 -15.05 -28.91 71.72
C ILE A 226 -14.82 -28.80 70.22
N SER A 227 -13.79 -29.46 69.71
CA SER A 227 -13.43 -29.42 68.29
C SER A 227 -14.22 -30.38 67.42
N GLY A 228 -14.87 -31.39 68.01
CA GLY A 228 -15.54 -32.48 67.30
C GLY A 228 -14.58 -33.46 66.62
N LEU A 229 -13.28 -33.42 66.95
CA LEU A 229 -12.26 -34.35 66.48
C LEU A 229 -12.10 -35.50 67.47
N THR A 230 -11.53 -36.61 67.00
CA THR A 230 -11.24 -37.77 67.86
C THR A 230 -10.04 -37.48 68.77
N GLU A 231 -9.98 -38.14 69.93
CA GLU A 231 -8.84 -37.99 70.85
C GLU A 231 -7.52 -38.44 70.20
N GLU A 232 -7.54 -39.41 69.29
CA GLU A 232 -6.36 -39.82 68.51
C GLU A 232 -5.84 -38.71 67.58
N GLU A 233 -6.73 -37.98 66.92
CA GLU A 233 -6.35 -36.86 66.04
C GLU A 233 -5.73 -35.71 66.83
N ILE A 234 -6.31 -35.39 67.99
CA ILE A 234 -5.77 -34.37 68.92
C ILE A 234 -4.42 -34.82 69.52
N ALA A 235 -4.26 -36.10 69.85
CA ALA A 235 -3.00 -36.64 70.35
C ALA A 235 -1.87 -36.56 69.30
N ARG A 236 -2.18 -36.85 68.02
CA ARG A 236 -1.21 -36.69 66.91
C ARG A 236 -0.82 -35.23 66.67
N LEU A 237 -1.74 -34.29 66.88
CA LEU A 237 -1.45 -32.86 66.81
C LEU A 237 -0.49 -32.42 67.92
N LYS A 238 -0.70 -32.89 69.15
CA LYS A 238 0.20 -32.63 70.29
C LYS A 238 1.62 -33.14 70.03
N ALA A 239 1.76 -34.38 69.55
CA ALA A 239 3.04 -35.04 69.29
C ALA A 239 3.90 -34.40 68.18
N LYS A 240 3.32 -33.55 67.32
CA LYS A 240 4.05 -32.79 66.29
C LYS A 240 4.58 -31.42 66.78
N THR A 241 4.25 -31.03 68.01
CA THR A 241 4.53 -29.70 68.57
C THR A 241 5.62 -29.75 69.65
N GLU A 242 6.01 -30.95 70.08
CA GLU A 242 7.16 -31.26 70.95
C GLU A 242 8.40 -31.59 70.12
#